data_AF-A0A195CCT2-F1
#
_entry.id   AF-A0A195CCT2-F1
#
_cell.length_a   1.000
_cell.length_b   1.000
_cell.length_c   1.000
_cell.angle_alpha   90.00
_cell.angle_beta   90.00
_cell.angle_gamma   90.00
#
_symmetry.space_group_name_H-M   'P 1'
#
loop_
_entity.id
_entity.type
_entity.pdbx_description
1 polymer ?
#
loop_
_entity_poly.entity_id
_entity_poly.type
_entity_poly.pdbx_seq_one_letter_code
_entity_poly.pdbx_strand_id
1 'polypeptide(L)'
;SEILLFGGRQKEGHRYHNGSSTTVTNIFTGVRARDDCMISRHQVIICALLLLGAVLLYETMAQVDGYTPGVDYPIYNSVPFGLAFTCGGKLPGYYADPEARCQVWHWCLPNGRLFSFLCPNGTVFSQTTRVCDWWFKVDCNDSPRLYGNNDELYRDVNGNKI
;
A
#
# COMPACT_ATOMS: atom_id res chain seq x y z
N SER A 1 -31.25 -38.43 -1.65
CA SER A 1 -31.78 -37.17 -2.18
C SER A 1 -30.75 -36.53 -3.08
N GLU A 2 -30.89 -36.81 -4.38
CA GLU A 2 -30.37 -36.07 -5.54
C GLU A 2 -30.77 -34.56 -5.47
N ILE A 3 -30.25 -33.56 -6.18
CA ILE A 3 -29.53 -33.38 -7.47
C ILE A 3 -29.01 -31.90 -7.46
N LEU A 4 -27.76 -31.58 -7.87
CA LEU A 4 -27.32 -30.85 -9.10
C LEU A 4 -28.21 -29.65 -9.51
N LEU A 5 -27.84 -28.54 -10.17
CA LEU A 5 -26.64 -27.87 -10.69
C LEU A 5 -27.16 -26.61 -11.46
N PHE A 6 -26.27 -25.65 -11.72
CA PHE A 6 -26.19 -24.74 -12.89
C PHE A 6 -27.37 -23.86 -13.38
N GLY A 7 -26.96 -22.70 -13.91
CA GLY A 7 -27.61 -22.03 -15.04
C GLY A 7 -28.47 -20.83 -14.64
N GLY A 8 -28.45 -19.70 -15.33
CA GLY A 8 -28.13 -19.51 -16.74
C GLY A 8 -29.23 -18.65 -17.37
N ARG A 9 -28.79 -17.56 -18.00
CA ARG A 9 -29.48 -16.71 -18.99
C ARG A 9 -30.70 -17.35 -19.69
N GLN A 10 -31.86 -16.68 -19.64
CA GLN A 10 -32.90 -16.67 -20.69
C GLN A 10 -33.17 -15.19 -21.03
N LYS A 11 -33.06 -14.66 -22.26
CA LYS A 11 -33.60 -15.04 -23.58
C LYS A 11 -35.12 -15.20 -23.58
N GLU A 12 -35.82 -14.08 -23.73
CA GLU A 12 -37.10 -14.06 -24.43
C GLU A 12 -36.84 -13.80 -25.91
N GLY A 13 -37.30 -14.73 -26.75
CA GLY A 13 -37.49 -14.51 -28.17
C GLY A 13 -38.97 -14.58 -28.46
N HIS A 14 -39.50 -13.62 -29.20
CA HIS A 14 -40.74 -13.83 -29.95
C HIS A 14 -40.69 -13.16 -31.32
N ARG A 15 -40.81 -14.05 -32.31
CA ARG A 15 -41.61 -13.95 -33.54
C ARG A 15 -41.07 -13.11 -34.70
N TYR A 16 -40.52 -13.85 -35.66
CA TYR A 16 -40.44 -13.48 -37.07
C TYR A 16 -41.83 -13.16 -37.65
N HIS A 17 -41.95 -11.99 -38.29
CA HIS A 17 -42.87 -11.78 -39.39
C HIS A 17 -42.06 -11.42 -40.64
N ASN A 18 -42.16 -12.29 -41.63
CA ASN A 18 -41.72 -12.06 -43.00
C ASN A 18 -42.81 -11.23 -43.71
N GLY A 19 -42.42 -10.17 -44.42
CA GLY A 19 -43.40 -9.30 -45.08
C GLY A 19 -42.78 -8.16 -45.87
N SER A 20 -42.42 -8.47 -47.11
CA SER A 20 -42.50 -7.62 -48.31
C SER A 20 -41.82 -6.24 -48.33
N SER A 21 -40.76 -6.20 -49.12
CA SER A 21 -40.35 -5.10 -50.00
C SER A 21 -41.42 -4.03 -50.28
N THR A 22 -41.17 -2.79 -49.86
CA THR A 22 -41.55 -1.55 -50.58
C THR A 22 -40.69 -0.37 -50.12
N THR A 23 -39.94 0.18 -51.08
CA THR A 23 -39.53 1.60 -51.21
C THR A 23 -38.58 2.18 -50.16
N VAL A 24 -37.28 2.13 -50.45
CA VAL A 24 -36.28 3.04 -49.87
C VAL A 24 -36.63 4.47 -50.30
N THR A 25 -37.26 5.23 -49.41
CA THR A 25 -37.47 6.67 -49.59
C THR A 25 -36.66 7.38 -48.52
N ASN A 26 -35.74 8.25 -48.95
CA ASN A 26 -34.80 9.01 -48.13
C ASN A 26 -35.46 9.68 -46.92
N ILE A 27 -35.08 9.27 -45.70
CA ILE A 27 -35.30 10.03 -44.46
C ILE A 27 -33.95 10.63 -44.06
N PHE A 28 -33.43 11.54 -44.88
CA PHE A 28 -32.31 12.42 -44.55
C PHE A 28 -32.78 13.87 -44.54
N THR A 29 -33.85 14.16 -43.79
CA THR A 29 -34.25 15.53 -43.45
C THR A 29 -34.88 15.51 -42.06
N GLY A 30 -34.08 15.60 -41.00
CA GLY A 30 -34.66 15.65 -39.65
C GLY A 30 -33.75 15.55 -38.44
N VAL A 31 -32.46 15.21 -38.57
CA VAL A 31 -31.52 15.48 -37.47
C VAL A 31 -31.09 16.92 -37.62
N ARG A 32 -31.73 17.81 -36.86
CA ARG A 32 -31.15 19.12 -36.59
C ARG A 32 -29.86 18.83 -35.83
N ALA A 33 -28.72 18.88 -36.51
CA ALA A 33 -27.45 19.05 -35.86
C ALA A 33 -27.65 20.24 -34.90
N ARG A 34 -27.46 20.01 -33.59
CA ARG A 34 -27.14 21.15 -32.73
C ARG A 34 -25.72 21.51 -33.10
N ASP A 35 -25.64 22.32 -34.16
CA ASP A 35 -24.43 22.99 -34.59
C ASP A 35 -23.85 23.70 -33.35
N ASP A 36 -22.62 23.30 -33.05
CA ASP A 36 -21.64 23.97 -32.22
C ASP A 36 -22.11 24.39 -30.83
N CYS A 37 -21.70 23.60 -29.83
CA CYS A 37 -21.39 24.18 -28.53
C CYS A 37 -20.33 25.25 -28.78
N MET A 38 -20.76 26.51 -28.97
CA MET A 38 -19.85 27.64 -28.95
C MET A 38 -19.34 27.72 -27.52
N ILE A 39 -18.25 27.00 -27.25
CA ILE A 39 -17.47 27.16 -26.04
C ILE A 39 -16.98 28.62 -26.10
N SER A 40 -17.75 29.51 -25.47
CA SER A 40 -17.47 30.95 -25.43
C SER A 40 -16.03 31.14 -24.93
N ARG A 41 -15.34 32.18 -25.37
CA ARG A 41 -13.97 32.49 -24.92
C ARG A 41 -13.84 32.46 -23.40
N HIS A 42 -14.90 32.85 -22.69
CA HIS A 42 -14.96 32.79 -21.23
C HIS A 42 -15.03 31.36 -20.70
N GLN A 43 -15.77 30.47 -21.36
CA GLN A 43 -15.84 29.04 -21.01
C GLN A 43 -14.48 28.34 -21.21
N VAL A 44 -13.74 28.67 -22.28
CA VAL A 44 -12.37 28.15 -22.50
C VAL A 44 -11.43 28.62 -21.39
N ILE A 45 -11.47 29.91 -21.04
CA ILE A 45 -10.62 30.48 -19.99
C ILE A 45 -10.98 29.87 -18.63
N ILE A 46 -12.26 29.72 -18.31
CA ILE A 46 -12.71 29.09 -17.06
C ILE A 46 -12.22 27.64 -17.00
N CYS A 47 -12.39 26.84 -18.06
CA CYS A 47 -11.89 25.47 -18.10
C CYS A 47 -10.36 25.42 -17.94
N ALA A 48 -9.61 26.29 -18.61
CA ALA A 48 -8.15 26.34 -18.48
C ALA A 48 -7.72 26.69 -17.05
N LEU A 49 -8.38 27.65 -16.40
CA LEU A 49 -8.12 28.03 -15.02
C LEU A 49 -8.51 26.93 -14.02
N LEU A 50 -9.62 26.22 -14.26
CA LEU A 50 -10.02 25.09 -13.43
C LEU A 50 -9.06 23.91 -13.58
N LEU A 51 -8.59 23.62 -14.79
CA LEU A 51 -7.61 22.57 -15.04
C LEU A 51 -6.24 22.94 -14.46
N LEU A 52 -5.77 24.17 -14.66
CA LEU A 52 -4.55 24.69 -14.02
C LEU A 52 -4.65 24.66 -12.50
N GLY A 53 -5.78 25.11 -11.94
CA GLY A 53 -6.05 25.04 -10.51
C GLY A 53 -6.07 23.61 -9.99
N ALA A 54 -6.72 22.68 -10.70
CA ALA A 54 -6.75 21.26 -10.34
C ALA A 54 -5.38 20.60 -10.43
N VAL A 55 -4.56 20.94 -11.44
CA VAL A 55 -3.18 20.46 -11.56
C VAL A 55 -2.31 21.01 -10.44
N LEU A 56 -2.36 22.32 -10.18
CA LEU A 56 -1.61 22.94 -9.07
C LEU A 56 -2.04 22.37 -7.71
N LEU A 57 -3.34 22.17 -7.49
CA LEU A 57 -3.86 21.54 -6.27
C LEU A 57 -3.44 20.07 -6.17
N TYR A 58 -3.44 19.33 -7.27
CA TYR A 58 -2.98 17.93 -7.31
C TYR A 58 -1.49 17.82 -6.90
N GLU A 59 -0.62 18.69 -7.41
CA GLU A 59 0.79 18.73 -7.01
C GLU A 59 0.96 19.05 -5.52
N THR A 60 0.13 19.94 -4.95
CA THR A 60 0.18 20.22 -3.50
C THR A 60 -0.37 19.09 -2.62
N MET A 61 -1.22 18.23 -3.18
CA MET A 61 -1.83 17.08 -2.48
C MET A 61 -1.00 15.81 -2.66
N ALA A 62 -0.05 15.81 -3.60
CA ALA A 62 0.96 14.78 -3.72
C ALA A 62 1.94 14.89 -2.55
N GLN A 63 1.52 14.26 -1.44
CA GLN A 63 2.35 13.66 -0.40
C GLN A 63 3.58 14.48 0.06
N VAL A 64 3.38 15.16 1.20
CA VAL A 64 4.29 16.10 1.89
C VAL A 64 5.76 15.67 2.02
N ASP A 65 6.14 14.42 1.77
CA ASP A 65 7.55 14.00 1.84
C ASP A 65 8.08 13.22 0.61
N GLY A 66 7.29 13.05 -0.46
CA GLY A 66 7.77 12.44 -1.71
C GLY A 66 8.16 10.95 -1.64
N TYR A 67 7.85 10.24 -0.54
CA TYR A 67 8.22 8.83 -0.35
C TYR A 67 7.14 7.85 -0.86
N THR A 68 7.58 6.75 -1.45
CA THR A 68 6.74 5.67 -2.00
C THR A 68 6.74 4.43 -1.08
N PRO A 69 5.57 4.05 -0.51
CA PRO A 69 5.46 2.85 0.32
C PRO A 69 5.83 1.57 -0.46
N GLY A 70 6.52 0.63 0.19
CA GLY A 70 7.01 -0.61 -0.41
C GLY A 70 8.35 -0.45 -1.14
N VAL A 71 8.64 0.73 -1.67
CA VAL A 71 9.94 1.06 -2.28
C VAL A 71 10.87 1.62 -1.21
N ASP A 72 10.56 2.78 -0.64
CA ASP A 72 11.43 3.47 0.31
C ASP A 72 11.44 2.80 1.69
N TYR A 73 10.26 2.35 2.12
CA TYR A 73 10.08 1.63 3.38
C TYR A 73 9.15 0.43 3.23
N PRO A 74 9.33 -0.62 4.07
CA PRO A 74 8.48 -1.81 4.04
C PRO A 74 7.06 -1.51 4.55
N ILE A 75 6.08 -2.26 4.02
CA ILE A 75 4.65 -2.14 4.34
C ILE A 75 4.03 -3.51 4.63
N TYR A 76 4.74 -4.33 5.41
CA TYR A 76 4.20 -5.60 5.86
C TYR A 76 2.96 -5.36 6.73
N ASN A 77 1.91 -6.17 6.51
CA ASN A 77 0.68 -6.14 7.31
C ASN A 77 0.70 -7.19 8.44
N SER A 78 1.66 -8.10 8.41
CA SER A 78 1.90 -9.14 9.39
C SER A 78 3.38 -9.54 9.35
N VAL A 79 3.88 -10.15 10.42
CA VAL A 79 5.23 -10.74 10.43
C VAL A 79 5.32 -11.81 9.32
N PRO A 80 6.26 -11.71 8.36
CA PRO A 80 6.44 -12.72 7.32
C PRO A 80 6.80 -14.09 7.91
N PHE A 81 6.34 -15.16 7.24
CA PHE A 81 6.74 -16.52 7.60
C PHE A 81 8.13 -16.83 7.03
N GLY A 82 8.89 -17.65 7.76
CA GLY A 82 10.15 -18.20 7.25
C GLY A 82 11.40 -17.32 7.43
N LEU A 83 11.33 -16.27 8.26
CA LEU A 83 12.50 -15.46 8.62
C LEU A 83 13.60 -16.32 9.26
N ALA A 84 14.86 -16.05 8.90
CA ALA A 84 16.01 -16.84 9.34
C ALA A 84 16.50 -16.48 10.76
N PHE A 85 15.98 -15.40 11.37
CA PHE A 85 16.42 -14.92 12.66
C PHE A 85 16.21 -15.96 13.78
N THR A 86 17.21 -16.13 14.65
CA THR A 86 17.11 -16.96 15.86
C THR A 86 17.76 -16.28 17.07
N CYS A 87 17.30 -16.64 18.27
CA CYS A 87 17.91 -16.22 19.54
C CYS A 87 19.22 -16.97 19.87
N GLY A 88 19.63 -17.95 19.05
CA GLY A 88 20.80 -18.78 19.31
C GLY A 88 22.09 -17.96 19.40
N GLY A 89 22.85 -18.12 20.49
CA GLY A 89 24.11 -17.40 20.70
C GLY A 89 23.95 -15.89 20.95
N LYS A 90 22.73 -15.43 21.25
CA LYS A 90 22.41 -14.03 21.57
C LYS A 90 22.02 -13.89 23.04
N LEU A 91 22.21 -12.70 23.60
CA LEU A 91 21.65 -12.36 24.90
C LEU A 91 20.12 -12.31 24.81
N PRO A 92 19.39 -12.45 25.91
CA PRO A 92 17.98 -12.10 25.89
C PRO A 92 17.88 -10.58 25.66
N GLY A 93 16.85 -10.13 24.95
CA GLY A 93 16.77 -8.73 24.52
C GLY A 93 16.06 -8.53 23.18
N TYR A 94 16.29 -7.37 22.58
CA TYR A 94 15.58 -6.87 21.40
C TYR A 94 16.49 -6.84 20.17
N TYR A 95 15.98 -7.30 19.04
CA TYR A 95 16.76 -7.48 17.83
C TYR A 95 15.99 -6.99 16.60
N ALA A 96 16.53 -6.00 15.89
CA ALA A 96 16.03 -5.62 14.56
C ALA A 96 16.24 -6.77 13.58
N ASP A 97 15.31 -6.98 12.64
CA ASP A 97 15.45 -7.98 11.58
C ASP A 97 15.75 -7.33 10.21
N PRO A 98 17.01 -7.37 9.72
CA PRO A 98 17.34 -6.84 8.41
C PRO A 98 16.66 -7.57 7.23
N GLU A 99 16.32 -8.86 7.39
CA GLU A 99 15.61 -9.63 6.35
C GLU A 99 14.24 -9.02 6.06
N ALA A 100 13.55 -8.59 7.12
CA ALA A 100 12.30 -7.86 7.06
C ALA A 100 12.47 -6.34 6.97
N ARG A 101 13.62 -5.85 6.46
CA ARG A 101 13.94 -4.41 6.34
C ARG A 101 13.69 -3.63 7.64
N CYS A 102 13.95 -4.27 8.78
CA CYS A 102 13.74 -3.79 10.14
C CYS A 102 12.31 -3.38 10.49
N GLN A 103 11.30 -3.64 9.65
CA GLN A 103 9.91 -3.46 10.09
C GLN A 103 9.53 -4.50 11.14
N VAL A 104 10.11 -5.70 11.01
CA VAL A 104 10.01 -6.74 12.04
C VAL A 104 11.17 -6.59 13.02
N TRP A 105 10.87 -6.83 14.28
CA TRP A 105 11.87 -7.00 15.32
C TRP A 105 11.48 -8.16 16.22
N HIS A 106 12.47 -8.64 16.96
CA HIS A 106 12.40 -9.86 17.73
C HIS A 106 12.71 -9.60 19.20
N TRP A 107 11.96 -10.28 20.07
CA TRP A 107 12.23 -10.35 21.50
C TRP A 107 12.70 -11.76 21.87
N CYS A 108 13.94 -11.86 22.32
CA CYS A 108 14.50 -13.09 22.84
C CYS A 108 14.36 -13.14 24.36
N LEU A 109 13.72 -14.19 24.87
CA LEU A 109 13.61 -14.47 26.30
C LEU A 109 14.81 -15.30 26.81
N PRO A 110 15.06 -15.30 28.15
CA PRO A 110 16.15 -16.07 28.74
C PRO A 110 16.13 -17.58 28.47
N ASN A 111 14.95 -18.15 28.24
CA ASN A 111 14.79 -19.56 27.88
C ASN A 111 14.98 -19.85 26.38
N GLY A 112 15.41 -18.85 25.60
CA GLY A 112 15.58 -18.94 24.14
C GLY A 112 14.29 -18.81 23.34
N ARG A 113 13.13 -18.57 23.99
CA ARG A 113 11.87 -18.35 23.29
C ARG A 113 11.90 -17.01 22.55
N LEU A 114 11.42 -17.05 21.31
CA LEU A 114 11.36 -15.92 20.39
C LEU A 114 9.93 -15.42 20.25
N PHE A 115 9.76 -14.10 20.28
CA PHE A 115 8.56 -13.41 19.81
C PHE A 115 8.93 -12.42 18.72
N SER A 116 8.04 -12.21 17.76
CA SER A 116 8.26 -11.29 16.65
C SER A 116 7.13 -10.28 16.59
N PHE A 117 7.47 -9.03 16.32
CA PHE A 117 6.56 -7.91 16.31
C PHE A 117 6.79 -7.06 15.07
N LEU A 118 5.78 -6.28 14.71
CA LEU A 118 5.79 -5.44 13.53
C LEU A 118 5.68 -3.96 13.95
N CYS A 119 6.58 -3.13 13.43
CA CYS A 119 6.49 -1.69 13.51
C CYS A 119 5.38 -1.16 12.55
N PRO A 120 4.69 -0.06 12.91
CA PRO A 120 3.73 0.58 12.02
C PRO A 120 4.34 0.98 10.65
N ASN A 121 3.50 1.05 9.61
CA ASN A 121 3.92 1.50 8.27
C ASN A 121 4.57 2.89 8.34
N GLY A 122 5.72 3.04 7.67
CA GLY A 122 6.54 4.25 7.70
C GLY A 122 7.60 4.27 8.82
N THR A 123 7.63 3.26 9.68
CA THR A 123 8.64 3.13 10.75
C THR A 123 9.36 1.79 10.68
N VAL A 124 10.57 1.75 11.23
CA VAL A 124 11.38 0.54 11.37
C VAL A 124 12.05 0.54 12.75
N PHE A 125 12.39 -0.64 13.24
CA PHE A 125 12.99 -0.81 14.55
C PHE A 125 14.43 -0.31 14.55
N SER A 126 14.70 0.71 15.37
CA SER A 126 16.04 1.19 15.65
C SER A 126 16.68 0.29 16.70
N GLN A 127 17.71 -0.47 16.30
CA GLN A 127 18.46 -1.26 17.28
C GLN A 127 19.07 -0.38 18.38
N THR A 128 19.56 0.80 18.04
CA THR A 128 20.20 1.75 18.97
C THR A 128 19.30 2.13 20.13
N THR A 129 18.06 2.52 19.83
CA THR A 129 17.11 3.06 20.82
C THR A 129 16.07 2.03 21.26
N ARG A 130 16.03 0.86 20.62
CA ARG A 130 15.11 -0.26 20.87
C ARG A 130 13.64 0.13 20.74
N VAL A 131 13.34 1.05 19.82
CA VAL A 131 11.99 1.52 19.51
C VAL A 131 11.81 1.64 17.99
N CYS A 132 10.57 1.62 17.52
CA CYS A 132 10.26 1.95 16.14
C CYS A 132 10.45 3.47 15.93
N ASP A 133 11.29 3.85 14.97
CA ASP A 133 11.49 5.23 14.55
C ASP A 133 11.27 5.33 13.02
N TRP A 134 11.25 6.54 12.50
CA TRP A 134 11.07 6.79 11.07
C TRP A 134 12.16 6.10 10.26
N TRP A 135 11.74 5.43 9.17
CA TRP A 135 12.63 4.59 8.36
C TRP A 135 13.90 5.32 7.88
N PHE A 136 13.80 6.61 7.56
CA PHE A 136 14.92 7.43 7.08
C PHE A 136 15.92 7.84 8.18
N LYS A 137 15.61 7.58 9.46
CA LYS A 137 16.51 7.83 10.60
C LYS A 137 17.31 6.60 11.01
N VAL A 138 16.93 5.42 10.53
CA VAL A 138 17.47 4.14 10.98
C VAL A 138 18.30 3.51 9.87
N ASP A 139 19.58 3.28 10.14
CA ASP A 139 20.38 2.39 9.31
C ASP A 139 20.09 0.94 9.69
N CYS A 140 19.14 0.34 8.96
CA CYS A 140 18.72 -1.04 9.20
C CYS A 140 19.86 -2.05 9.01
N ASN A 141 20.75 -1.82 8.03
CA ASN A 141 21.83 -2.76 7.73
C ASN A 141 22.92 -2.77 8.81
N ASP A 142 23.08 -1.66 9.53
CA ASP A 142 24.01 -1.55 10.65
C ASP A 142 23.47 -2.17 11.95
N SER A 143 22.17 -2.48 12.02
CA SER A 143 21.52 -3.00 13.23
C SER A 143 22.21 -4.23 13.85
N PRO A 144 22.68 -5.25 13.09
CA PRO A 144 23.38 -6.39 13.66
C PRO A 144 24.65 -6.04 14.44
N ARG A 145 25.36 -4.97 14.05
CA ARG A 145 26.55 -4.48 14.77
C ARG A 145 26.20 -3.90 16.14
N LEU A 146 24.96 -3.45 16.30
CA LEU A 146 24.46 -2.78 17.51
C LEU A 146 23.77 -3.75 18.48
N TYR A 147 23.60 -5.03 18.13
CA TYR A 147 22.97 -6.05 18.99
C TYR A 147 23.58 -6.18 20.38
N GLY A 148 24.86 -5.82 20.53
CA GLY A 148 25.56 -5.81 21.82
C GLY A 148 24.97 -4.82 22.83
N ASN A 149 24.24 -3.79 22.37
CA ASN A 149 23.59 -2.86 23.27
C ASN A 149 22.56 -3.53 24.18
N ASN A 150 22.05 -4.73 23.85
CA ASN A 150 21.16 -5.47 24.75
C ASN A 150 21.78 -5.78 26.11
N ASP A 151 23.10 -5.73 26.26
CA ASP A 151 23.77 -5.85 27.56
C ASP A 151 23.34 -4.74 28.55
N GLU A 152 22.96 -3.55 28.06
CA GLU A 152 22.46 -2.45 28.89
C GLU A 152 21.13 -2.78 29.58
N LEU A 153 20.34 -3.73 29.04
CA LEU A 153 19.09 -4.18 29.68
C LEU A 153 19.36 -4.91 31.01
N TYR A 154 20.60 -5.36 31.22
CA TYR A 154 21.03 -6.11 32.38
C TYR A 154 22.00 -5.31 33.23
N ARG A 155 21.89 -3.98 33.22
CA ARG A 155 22.69 -3.09 34.06
C ARG A 155 21.80 -2.26 34.98
N ASP A 156 22.26 -2.04 36.20
CA ASP A 156 21.65 -1.10 37.15
C ASP A 156 22.02 0.36 36.81
N VAL A 157 21.49 1.31 37.58
CA VAL A 157 21.79 2.75 37.43
C VAL A 157 23.27 3.12 37.66
N ASN A 158 24.03 2.23 38.31
CA ASN A 158 25.45 2.39 38.58
C ASN A 158 26.32 1.66 37.53
N GLY A 159 25.71 0.99 36.55
CA GLY A 159 26.38 0.21 35.50
C GLY A 159 26.77 -1.21 35.90
N ASN A 160 26.41 -1.68 37.10
CA ASN A 160 26.67 -3.05 37.54
C ASN A 160 25.70 -4.00 36.87
N LYS A 161 26.16 -5.22 36.58
CA LYS A 161 25.31 -6.26 35.98
C LYS A 161 24.30 -6.79 37.02
N ILE A 162 23.04 -6.91 36.61
CA ILE A 162 21.94 -7.52 37.40
C ILE A 162 21.70 -8.99 37.07
#